data_AF-A0A7J9VIC5-F1
#
_entry.id   AF-A0A7J9VIC5-F1
#
_cell.length_a   1.000
_cell.length_b   1.000
_cell.length_c   1.000
_cell.angle_alpha   90.00
_cell.angle_beta   90.00
_cell.angle_gamma   90.00
#
_symmetry.space_group_name_H-M   'P 1'
#
loop_
_entity.id
_entity.type
_entity.pdbx_description
1 polymer ?
#
loop_
_entity_poly.entity_id
_entity_poly.type
_entity_poly.pdbx_seq_one_letter_code
_entity_poly.pdbx_strand_id
1 'polypeptide(L)'
;YDLRMMLEAFAAQRAASRIGEARLNELTDLCGRMEALLGADTDVDKLAELNAEFHGIVREATRSTRLVAMLNAVVQLPLVMTTFHRYSPADLRRSAGHHRELVDALRARNETWAGSVMHSHVAAAKSVLLREEPSDRGSEE
;
A
#
# COMPACT_ATOMS: atom_id res chain seq x y z
N TYR A 1 4.12 4.31 -11.98
CA TYR A 1 3.09 4.36 -10.92
C TYR A 1 1.66 4.27 -11.46
N ASP A 2 1.29 4.92 -12.56
CA ASP A 2 -0.13 4.97 -12.99
C ASP A 2 -0.72 3.61 -13.37
N LEU A 3 0.01 2.78 -14.11
CA LEU A 3 -0.45 1.43 -14.43
C LEU A 3 -0.56 0.55 -13.18
N ARG A 4 0.38 0.68 -12.23
CA ARG A 4 0.30 0.00 -10.93
C ARG A 4 -0.94 0.44 -10.16
N MET A 5 -1.23 1.74 -10.11
CA MET A 5 -2.39 2.29 -9.42
C MET A 5 -3.70 1.72 -9.97
N MET A 6 -3.86 1.71 -11.30
CA MET A 6 -5.05 1.13 -11.94
C MET A 6 -5.19 -0.37 -11.66
N LEU A 7 -4.10 -1.13 -11.76
CA LEU A 7 -4.14 -2.58 -11.57
C LEU A 7 -4.34 -2.99 -10.11
N GLU A 8 -3.71 -2.30 -9.15
CA GLU A 8 -3.89 -2.55 -7.71
C GLU A 8 -5.31 -2.19 -7.28
N ALA A 9 -5.85 -1.06 -7.76
CA ALA A 9 -7.24 -0.68 -7.48
C ALA A 9 -8.22 -1.72 -8.02
N PHE A 10 -8.02 -2.19 -9.25
CA PHE A 10 -8.83 -3.27 -9.82
C PHE A 10 -8.67 -4.59 -9.05
N ALA A 11 -7.46 -4.90 -8.57
CA ALA A 11 -7.23 -6.06 -7.72
C ALA A 11 -8.01 -5.96 -6.40
N ALA A 12 -8.00 -4.81 -5.74
CA ALA A 12 -8.76 -4.57 -4.51
C ALA A 12 -10.27 -4.71 -4.73
N GLN A 13 -10.82 -4.14 -5.82
CA GLN A 13 -12.23 -4.32 -6.22
C GLN A 13 -12.57 -5.81 -6.33
N ARG A 14 -11.76 -6.55 -7.09
CA ARG A 14 -11.95 -7.99 -7.34
C ARG A 14 -11.77 -8.83 -6.08
N ALA A 15 -10.90 -8.43 -5.17
CA ALA A 15 -10.66 -9.11 -3.91
C ALA A 15 -11.85 -8.97 -2.96
N ALA A 16 -12.53 -7.82 -2.93
CA ALA A 16 -13.66 -7.58 -2.03
C ALA A 16 -14.76 -8.66 -2.15
N SER A 17 -15.11 -9.08 -3.37
CA SER A 17 -16.11 -10.14 -3.60
C SER A 17 -15.59 -11.58 -3.45
N ARG A 18 -14.29 -11.78 -3.16
CA ARG A 18 -13.64 -13.12 -3.22
C ARG A 18 -12.83 -13.53 -2.01
N ILE A 19 -12.34 -12.56 -1.23
CA ILE A 19 -11.42 -12.82 -0.13
C ILE A 19 -12.12 -13.64 0.97
N GLY A 20 -11.46 -14.63 1.56
CA GLY A 20 -12.04 -15.42 2.65
C GLY A 20 -11.83 -14.75 4.02
N GLU A 21 -12.62 -15.16 5.02
CA GLU A 21 -12.48 -14.65 6.40
C GLU A 21 -11.08 -14.89 6.99
N ALA A 22 -10.46 -16.04 6.72
CA ALA A 22 -9.10 -16.33 7.16
C ALA A 22 -8.08 -15.29 6.64
N ARG A 23 -8.17 -14.95 5.35
CA ARG A 23 -7.29 -13.93 4.73
C ARG A 23 -7.61 -12.52 5.23
N LEU A 24 -8.87 -12.20 5.54
CA LEU A 24 -9.23 -10.91 6.18
C LEU A 24 -8.61 -10.77 7.57
N ASN A 25 -8.57 -11.85 8.35
CA ASN A 25 -7.93 -11.86 9.67
C ASN A 25 -6.41 -11.67 9.54
N GLU A 26 -5.77 -12.32 8.57
CA GLU A 26 -4.34 -12.09 8.26
C GLU A 26 -4.06 -10.63 7.87
N LEU A 27 -4.88 -10.02 7.00
CA LEU A 27 -4.74 -8.60 6.67
C LEU A 27 -4.91 -7.69 7.90
N THR A 28 -5.86 -8.03 8.79
CA THR A 28 -6.10 -7.29 10.03
C THR A 28 -4.90 -7.34 10.97
N ASP A 29 -4.25 -8.50 11.08
CA ASP A 29 -3.02 -8.70 11.85
C ASP A 29 -1.84 -7.91 11.24
N LEU A 30 -1.67 -7.96 9.93
CA LEU A 30 -0.64 -7.19 9.22
C LEU A 30 -0.80 -5.69 9.44
N CYS A 31 -2.03 -5.15 9.45
CA CYS A 31 -2.29 -3.77 9.82
C CYS A 31 -1.81 -3.47 11.25
N GLY A 32 -2.13 -4.34 12.23
CA GLY A 32 -1.69 -4.15 13.62
C GLY A 32 -0.17 -4.18 13.77
N ARG A 33 0.50 -5.10 13.06
CA ARG A 33 1.97 -5.19 13.04
C ARG A 33 2.62 -3.95 12.42
N MET A 34 2.05 -3.43 11.32
CA MET A 34 2.53 -2.17 10.72
C MET A 34 2.34 -0.99 11.67
N GLU A 35 1.16 -0.87 12.28
CA GLU A 35 0.86 0.21 13.23
C GLU A 35 1.77 0.17 14.47
N ALA A 36 2.10 -1.01 14.97
CA ALA A 36 2.99 -1.19 16.13
C ALA A 36 4.44 -0.76 15.86
N LEU A 37 4.88 -0.73 14.60
CA LEU A 37 6.21 -0.25 14.21
C LEU A 37 6.29 1.28 14.09
N LEU A 38 5.16 1.99 14.12
CA LEU A 38 5.15 3.44 13.96
C LEU A 38 5.63 4.13 15.24
N GLY A 39 6.75 4.85 15.16
CA GLY A 39 7.33 5.56 16.30
C GLY A 39 8.63 6.29 15.97
N ALA A 40 9.39 6.65 17.01
CA ALA A 40 10.68 7.31 16.86
C ALA A 40 11.70 6.43 16.13
N ASP A 41 11.72 5.13 16.41
CA ASP A 41 12.65 4.14 15.83
C ASP A 41 11.94 3.25 14.79
N THR A 42 11.23 3.88 13.85
CA THR A 42 10.47 3.12 12.84
C THR A 42 11.41 2.33 11.92
N ASP A 43 11.30 1.00 11.93
CA ASP A 43 11.95 0.11 10.97
C ASP A 43 11.21 0.16 9.62
N VAL A 44 11.69 1.01 8.72
CA VAL A 44 11.08 1.25 7.40
C VAL A 44 11.21 0.05 6.47
N ASP A 45 12.27 -0.73 6.59
CA ASP A 45 12.47 -1.93 5.77
C ASP A 45 11.47 -3.00 6.20
N LYS A 46 11.28 -3.16 7.51
CA LYS A 46 10.26 -4.07 8.02
C LYS A 46 8.85 -3.65 7.62
N LEU A 47 8.55 -2.35 7.63
CA LEU A 47 7.27 -1.84 7.12
C LEU A 47 7.06 -2.15 5.63
N ALA A 48 8.10 -2.00 4.82
CA ALA A 48 8.03 -2.32 3.40
C ALA A 48 7.75 -3.82 3.15
N GLU A 49 8.33 -4.71 3.96
CA GLU A 49 8.04 -6.16 3.94
C GLU A 49 6.58 -6.45 4.28
N LEU A 50 6.07 -5.92 5.40
CA LEU A 50 4.68 -6.12 5.82
C LEU A 50 3.69 -5.56 4.80
N ASN A 51 4.02 -4.42 4.21
CA ASN A 51 3.26 -3.84 3.11
C ASN A 51 3.24 -4.76 1.88
N ALA A 52 4.39 -5.31 1.49
CA ALA A 52 4.46 -6.25 0.37
C ALA A 52 3.62 -7.50 0.61
N GLU A 53 3.65 -8.05 1.83
CA GLU A 53 2.82 -9.19 2.26
C GLU A 53 1.32 -8.86 2.16
N PHE A 54 0.90 -7.70 2.69
CA PHE A 54 -0.47 -7.22 2.62
C PHE A 54 -0.97 -7.14 1.17
N HIS A 55 -0.20 -6.47 0.30
CA HIS A 55 -0.54 -6.38 -1.13
C HIS A 55 -0.52 -7.75 -1.83
N GLY A 56 0.32 -8.68 -1.39
CA GLY A 56 0.37 -10.06 -1.90
C GLY A 56 -0.97 -10.77 -1.67
N ILE A 57 -1.48 -10.73 -0.43
CA ILE A 57 -2.76 -11.34 -0.07
C ILE A 57 -3.92 -10.76 -0.90
N VAL A 58 -3.97 -9.42 -1.06
CA VAL A 58 -5.01 -8.77 -1.88
C VAL A 58 -4.94 -9.23 -3.34
N ARG A 59 -3.74 -9.34 -3.90
CA ARG A 59 -3.51 -9.81 -5.27
C ARG A 59 -3.93 -11.27 -5.46
N GLU A 60 -3.59 -12.14 -4.54
CA GLU A 60 -3.98 -13.56 -4.57
C GLU A 60 -5.49 -13.75 -4.46
N ALA A 61 -6.15 -12.93 -3.64
CA ALA A 61 -7.61 -12.97 -3.46
C ALA A 61 -8.39 -12.70 -4.76
N THR A 62 -7.77 -12.08 -5.77
CA THR A 62 -8.38 -11.87 -7.09
C THR A 62 -8.66 -13.18 -7.85
N ARG A 63 -7.95 -14.26 -7.49
CA ARG A 63 -7.95 -15.57 -8.17
C ARG A 63 -7.72 -15.47 -9.68
N SER A 64 -6.83 -14.56 -10.09
CA SER A 64 -6.50 -14.32 -11.50
C SER A 64 -4.99 -14.34 -11.72
N THR A 65 -4.48 -15.47 -12.22
CA THR A 65 -3.05 -15.64 -12.55
C THR A 65 -2.58 -14.57 -13.54
N ARG A 66 -3.43 -14.19 -14.50
CA ARG A 66 -3.12 -13.13 -15.48
C ARG A 66 -2.97 -11.76 -14.82
N LEU A 67 -3.87 -11.39 -13.91
CA LEU A 67 -3.79 -10.11 -13.19
C LEU A 67 -2.56 -10.06 -12.29
N VAL A 68 -2.26 -11.16 -11.58
CA VAL A 68 -1.05 -11.27 -10.74
C VAL A 68 0.21 -11.10 -11.59
N ALA A 69 0.29 -11.74 -12.75
CA ALA A 69 1.43 -11.58 -13.67
C ALA A 69 1.60 -10.13 -14.15
N MET A 70 0.50 -9.47 -14.53
CA MET A 70 0.53 -8.06 -14.93
C MET A 70 0.97 -7.14 -13.78
N LEU A 71 0.50 -7.39 -12.56
CA LEU A 71 0.92 -6.65 -11.37
C LEU A 71 2.40 -6.85 -11.07
N ASN A 72 2.91 -8.07 -11.16
CA ASN A 72 4.33 -8.36 -10.95
C ASN A 72 5.22 -7.67 -11.98
N ALA A 73 4.73 -7.46 -13.21
CA ALA A 73 5.47 -6.72 -14.24
C ALA A 73 5.56 -5.20 -13.99
N VAL A 74 4.61 -4.62 -13.24
CA VAL A 74 4.53 -3.15 -13.03
C VAL A 74 4.93 -2.70 -11.63
N VAL A 75 4.95 -3.60 -10.64
CA VAL A 75 5.41 -3.31 -9.29
C VAL A 75 6.92 -3.38 -9.26
N GLN A 76 7.56 -2.22 -9.20
CA GLN A 76 9.02 -2.10 -9.13
C GLN A 76 9.47 -1.98 -7.67
N LEU A 77 9.96 -3.08 -7.09
CA LEU A 77 10.40 -3.14 -5.70
C LEU A 77 11.39 -2.02 -5.32
N PRO A 78 12.40 -1.67 -6.15
CA PRO A 78 13.32 -0.57 -5.83
C PRO A 78 12.58 0.77 -5.60
N LEU A 79 11.57 1.09 -6.41
CA LEU A 79 10.80 2.33 -6.24
C LEU A 79 9.91 2.31 -5.00
N VAL A 80 9.41 1.14 -4.61
CA VAL A 80 8.67 0.98 -3.35
C VAL A 80 9.59 1.29 -2.17
N MET A 81 10.78 0.68 -2.13
CA MET A 81 11.76 0.92 -1.07
C MET A 81 12.18 2.40 -1.01
N THR A 82 12.50 3.01 -2.15
CA THR A 82 12.79 4.46 -2.23
C THR A 82 11.65 5.30 -1.65
N THR A 83 10.39 4.91 -1.89
CA THR A 83 9.25 5.64 -1.35
C THR A 83 9.14 5.50 0.17
N PHE A 84 9.39 4.31 0.72
CA PHE A 84 9.38 4.08 2.16
C PHE A 84 10.48 4.88 2.88
N HIS A 85 11.70 4.94 2.33
CA HIS A 85 12.77 5.78 2.90
C HIS A 85 12.49 7.28 2.81
N ARG A 86 11.56 7.72 1.94
CA ARG A 86 11.13 9.12 1.80
C ARG A 86 9.89 9.47 2.61
N TYR A 87 9.26 8.51 3.29
CA TYR A 87 8.07 8.80 4.07
C TYR A 87 8.39 9.60 5.33
N SER A 88 7.63 10.68 5.54
CA SER A 88 7.55 11.32 6.84
C SER A 88 6.73 10.47 7.82
N PRO A 89 6.82 10.70 9.14
CA PRO A 89 5.94 10.05 10.12
C PRO A 89 4.45 10.23 9.81
N ALA A 90 4.06 11.36 9.21
CA ALA A 90 2.69 11.61 8.79
C ALA A 90 2.29 10.75 7.57
N ASP A 91 3.20 10.56 6.62
CA ASP A 91 2.96 9.69 5.46
C ASP A 91 2.85 8.22 5.87
N LEU A 92 3.68 7.76 6.82
CA LEU A 92 3.60 6.42 7.39
C LEU A 92 2.25 6.17 8.08
N ARG A 93 1.82 7.09 8.95
CA ARG A 93 0.50 7.01 9.61
C ARG A 93 -0.65 6.98 8.60
N ARG A 94 -0.59 7.82 7.56
CA ARG A 94 -1.60 7.82 6.48
C ARG A 94 -1.61 6.49 5.73
N SER A 95 -0.44 5.96 5.38
CA SER A 95 -0.31 4.67 4.69
C SER A 95 -0.92 3.53 5.50
N ALA A 96 -0.61 3.46 6.80
CA ALA A 96 -1.19 2.48 7.72
C ALA A 96 -2.72 2.63 7.84
N GLY A 97 -3.21 3.86 7.97
CA GLY A 97 -4.65 4.15 7.99
C GLY A 97 -5.37 3.68 6.72
N HIS A 98 -4.78 3.87 5.54
CA HIS A 98 -5.34 3.35 4.30
C HIS A 98 -5.41 1.82 4.27
N HIS A 99 -4.44 1.11 4.84
CA HIS A 99 -4.52 -0.36 4.94
C HIS A 99 -5.70 -0.80 5.81
N ARG A 100 -5.92 -0.13 6.95
CA ARG A 100 -7.05 -0.41 7.85
C ARG A 100 -8.39 -0.19 7.16
N GLU A 101 -8.55 0.98 6.52
CA GLU A 101 -9.73 1.33 5.72
C GLU A 101 -9.99 0.30 4.61
N LEU A 102 -8.93 -0.18 3.96
CA LEU A 102 -9.05 -1.18 2.91
C LEU A 102 -9.53 -2.54 3.47
N VAL A 103 -9.07 -2.96 4.65
CA VAL A 103 -9.57 -4.16 5.32
C VAL A 103 -11.06 -4.04 5.62
N ASP A 104 -11.51 -2.87 6.09
CA ASP A 104 -12.92 -2.62 6.38
C ASP A 104 -13.77 -2.66 5.09
N ALA A 105 -13.27 -2.08 4.00
CA ALA A 105 -13.91 -2.16 2.69
C ALA A 105 -14.02 -3.60 2.16
N LEU A 106 -12.96 -4.40 2.32
CA LEU A 106 -12.94 -5.81 1.94
C LEU A 106 -13.90 -6.65 2.79
N ARG A 107 -13.95 -6.40 4.10
CA ARG A 107 -14.88 -7.07 5.04
C ARG A 107 -16.34 -6.73 4.71
N ALA A 108 -16.62 -5.48 4.35
CA ALA A 108 -17.93 -5.03 3.90
C ALA A 108 -18.31 -5.54 2.49
N ARG A 109 -17.40 -6.25 1.79
CA ARG A 109 -17.59 -6.74 0.42
C ARG A 109 -17.91 -5.63 -0.58
N ASN A 110 -17.49 -4.40 -0.28
CA ASN A 110 -17.77 -3.23 -1.12
C ASN A 110 -16.63 -3.02 -2.12
N GLU A 111 -16.86 -3.49 -3.36
CA GLU A 111 -15.85 -3.44 -4.43
C GLU A 111 -15.41 -2.00 -4.72
N THR A 112 -16.36 -1.08 -4.88
CA THR A 112 -16.07 0.33 -5.19
C THR A 112 -15.22 0.98 -4.10
N TRP A 113 -15.60 0.80 -2.83
CA TRP A 113 -14.84 1.34 -1.70
C TRP A 113 -13.42 0.79 -1.65
N ALA A 114 -13.24 -0.54 -1.78
CA ALA A 114 -11.92 -1.16 -1.77
C ALA A 114 -11.02 -0.63 -2.91
N GLY A 115 -11.59 -0.48 -4.11
CA GLY A 115 -10.88 0.13 -5.24
C GLY A 115 -10.45 1.57 -5.00
N SER A 116 -11.36 2.39 -4.47
CA SER A 116 -11.10 3.81 -4.19
C SER A 116 -10.01 4.01 -3.13
N VAL A 117 -10.00 3.18 -2.09
CA VAL A 117 -8.98 3.24 -1.02
C VAL A 117 -7.62 2.81 -1.59
N MET A 118 -7.55 1.71 -2.33
CA MET A 118 -6.30 1.25 -2.93
C MET A 118 -5.74 2.25 -3.96
N HIS A 119 -6.60 2.86 -4.77
CA HIS A 119 -6.21 3.93 -5.67
C HIS A 119 -5.59 5.10 -4.91
N SER A 120 -6.27 5.58 -3.87
CA SER A 120 -5.80 6.68 -3.00
C SER A 120 -4.49 6.33 -2.30
N HIS A 121 -4.33 5.09 -1.87
CA HIS A 121 -3.10 4.59 -1.24
C HIS A 121 -1.90 4.68 -2.20
N VAL A 122 -2.01 4.12 -3.41
CA VAL A 122 -0.91 4.15 -4.40
C VAL A 122 -0.67 5.57 -4.93
N ALA A 123 -1.72 6.40 -5.04
CA ALA A 123 -1.58 7.81 -5.39
C ALA A 123 -0.78 8.59 -4.33
N ALA A 124 -1.06 8.38 -3.05
CA ALA A 124 -0.32 9.02 -1.97
C ALA A 124 1.17 8.60 -1.97
N ALA A 125 1.47 7.34 -2.25
CA ALA A 125 2.84 6.86 -2.43
C ALA A 125 3.54 7.54 -3.62
N LYS A 126 2.85 7.64 -4.77
CA LYS A 126 3.36 8.37 -5.95
C LYS A 126 3.67 9.83 -5.61
N SER A 127 2.79 10.52 -4.88
CA SER A 127 2.99 11.91 -4.47
C SER A 127 4.26 12.07 -3.64
N VAL A 128 4.55 11.15 -2.71
CA VAL A 128 5.80 11.20 -1.92
C VAL A 128 7.02 11.01 -2.79
N LEU A 129 7.01 10.03 -3.69
CA LEU A 129 8.15 9.79 -4.58
C LEU A 129 8.49 11.01 -5.44
N LEU A 130 7.47 11.76 -5.88
CA LEU A 130 7.60 12.93 -6.74
C LEU A 130 7.83 14.24 -5.98
N ARG A 131 7.78 14.26 -4.64
CA ARG A 131 8.15 15.48 -3.89
C ARG A 131 9.61 15.79 -4.17
N GLU A 132 9.88 17.04 -4.51
CA GLU A 132 11.24 17.55 -4.55
C GLU A 132 11.80 17.54 -3.13
N GLU A 133 13.05 17.10 -2.97
CA GLU A 133 13.78 17.36 -1.73
C GLU A 133 13.92 18.88 -1.60
N PRO A 134 13.75 19.46 -0.39
CA PRO A 134 14.03 20.88 -0.20
C PRO A 134 15.43 21.16 -0.73
N SER A 135 15.50 21.95 -1.82
CA SER A 135 16.76 22.46 -2.32
C SER A 135 17.42 23.20 -1.17
N ASP A 136 18.55 22.70 -0.68
CA ASP A 136 19.44 23.44 0.21
C ASP A 136 20.04 24.60 -0.60
N ARG A 137 19.22 25.64 -0.84
CA ARG A 137 19.60 26.90 -1.46
C ARG A 137 19.27 27.99 -0.45
N GLY A 138 20.20 28.21 0.47
CA GLY A 138 20.06 29.23 1.49
C GLY A 138 21.26 29.37 2.42
N SER A 139 22.49 29.33 1.91
CA SER A 139 23.66 29.82 2.65
C SER A 139 24.82 30.12 1.71
N GLU A 140 24.69 31.19 0.93
CA GLU A 140 25.85 32.02 0.55
C GLU A 140 25.38 33.48 0.76
N GLU A 141 25.78 34.02 1.91
CA GLU A 141 25.75 35.44 2.26
C GLU A 141 27.09 36.06 1.85
#